data_AF-A0A2N2T5F3-F1
#
_entry.id   AF-A0A2N2T5F3-F1
#
_cell.length_a   1.000
_cell.length_b   1.000
_cell.length_c   1.000
_cell.angle_alpha   90.00
_cell.angle_beta   90.00
_cell.angle_gamma   90.00
#
_symmetry.space_group_name_H-M   'P 1'
#
loop_
_entity.id
_entity.type
_entity.pdbx_description
1 polymer ?
#
loop_
_entity_poly.entity_id
_entity_poly.type
_entity_poly.pdbx_seq_one_letter_code
_entity_poly.pdbx_strand_id
1 'polypeptide(L)'
;ARLTESGTAIRYVNGLRVTDDTALACVKEAAGTVRVEIEALLSLGLANTPMAGADIRVASGNFVTAQPLGVRDGVDLLHTGEVRKIAAAAIRRRLDQHDIVLLSPIGYSPTGEIFNLSLEDVATQAAVELAADKLIFLMNTEGVPDKGRTIHNALTVNEARQVLEKAGQGKAKKLPEDVAYSLPCAITACTGGVKRAHLISRHRDGALLSELFTREGVGTLVTPAPLETLRPATIDDVGGILGLIEPLEREGILVWRSRELLEMEIDRFLVLESDGVIAGCAALYPFPEEHAAELACLAVSTDFRGRGFGDLLLAEAEKKGKKAGFKSLFVLTTRSEHWFEERGFVDSSPAHLPKGKQALYNYMRKSKVLQKSL
;
A
#
# COMPACT_ATOMS: atom_id res chain seq x y z
N ALA A 1 7.46 -26.01 -21.75
CA ALA A 1 8.71 -26.55 -22.34
C ALA A 1 8.80 -28.05 -22.07
N ARG A 2 9.23 -28.51 -20.88
CA ARG A 2 9.43 -29.95 -20.59
C ARG A 2 8.22 -30.86 -20.82
N LEU A 3 7.02 -30.49 -20.34
CA LEU A 3 5.79 -31.26 -20.60
C LEU A 3 5.45 -31.37 -22.09
N THR A 4 5.76 -30.32 -22.86
CA THR A 4 5.57 -30.30 -24.31
C THR A 4 6.62 -31.14 -25.02
N GLU A 5 7.87 -31.11 -24.54
CA GLU A 5 8.98 -31.94 -25.03
C GLU A 5 8.76 -33.44 -24.74
N SER A 6 8.13 -33.78 -23.61
CA SER A 6 7.78 -35.16 -23.25
C SER A 6 6.52 -35.68 -23.96
N GLY A 7 5.86 -34.83 -24.77
CA GLY A 7 4.61 -35.18 -25.47
C GLY A 7 3.41 -35.40 -24.53
N THR A 8 3.50 -34.95 -23.27
CA THR A 8 2.45 -35.15 -22.26
C THR A 8 1.39 -34.07 -22.38
N ALA A 9 0.13 -34.47 -22.54
CA ALA A 9 -0.99 -33.55 -22.64
C ALA A 9 -1.23 -32.82 -21.30
N ILE A 10 -1.25 -31.49 -21.33
CA ILE A 10 -1.54 -30.70 -20.13
C ILE A 10 -3.06 -30.59 -19.97
N ARG A 11 -3.58 -31.11 -18.85
CA ARG A 11 -5.01 -31.05 -18.52
C ARG A 11 -5.25 -30.07 -17.37
N TYR A 12 -6.21 -29.18 -17.56
CA TYR A 12 -6.71 -28.27 -16.52
C TYR A 12 -8.18 -28.53 -16.21
N VAL A 13 -8.56 -28.40 -14.95
CA VAL A 13 -9.94 -28.43 -14.45
C VAL A 13 -10.12 -27.21 -13.55
N ASN A 14 -11.01 -26.30 -13.93
CA ASN A 14 -11.27 -25.05 -13.20
C ASN A 14 -10.00 -24.24 -12.87
N GLY A 15 -9.03 -24.19 -13.79
CA GLY A 15 -7.75 -23.50 -13.59
C GLY A 15 -6.71 -24.31 -12.79
N LEU A 16 -7.08 -25.46 -12.22
CA LEU A 16 -6.14 -26.35 -11.54
C LEU A 16 -5.58 -27.36 -12.53
N ARG A 17 -4.25 -27.47 -12.59
CA ARG A 17 -3.59 -28.50 -13.40
C ARG A 17 -3.83 -29.87 -12.76
N VAL A 18 -4.17 -30.88 -13.55
CA VAL A 18 -4.10 -32.29 -13.12
C VAL A 18 -2.65 -32.73 -13.22
N THR A 19 -2.07 -33.23 -12.13
CA THR A 19 -0.65 -33.62 -12.10
C THR A 19 -0.55 -35.13 -11.90
N ASP A 20 -0.42 -35.89 -12.99
CA ASP A 20 -0.11 -37.32 -12.94
C ASP A 20 1.38 -37.59 -12.67
N ASP A 21 1.78 -38.86 -12.57
CA ASP A 21 3.17 -39.27 -12.30
C ASP A 21 4.18 -38.70 -13.32
N THR A 22 3.80 -38.68 -14.60
CA THR A 22 4.66 -38.15 -15.68
C THR A 22 4.83 -36.66 -15.52
N ALA A 23 3.73 -35.94 -15.28
CA ALA A 23 3.76 -34.51 -15.06
C ALA A 23 4.52 -34.14 -13.78
N LEU A 24 4.39 -34.94 -12.73
CA LEU A 24 5.12 -34.75 -11.48
C LEU A 24 6.64 -34.91 -11.70
N ALA A 25 7.08 -35.85 -12.52
CA ALA A 25 8.50 -35.97 -12.89
C ALA A 25 9.02 -34.67 -13.54
N CYS A 26 8.28 -34.12 -14.50
CA CYS A 26 8.64 -32.85 -15.14
C CYS A 26 8.62 -31.67 -14.15
N VAL A 27 7.68 -31.64 -13.20
CA VAL A 27 7.62 -30.61 -12.15
C VAL A 27 8.86 -30.66 -11.26
N LYS A 28 9.28 -31.85 -10.82
CA LYS A 28 10.49 -32.04 -9.99
C LYS A 28 11.74 -31.55 -10.72
N GLU A 29 11.89 -31.90 -11.99
CA GLU A 29 13.02 -31.46 -12.82
C GLU A 29 13.04 -29.95 -13.01
N ALA A 30 11.89 -29.35 -13.36
CA ALA A 30 11.78 -27.90 -13.57
C ALA A 30 12.08 -27.12 -12.29
N ALA A 31 11.48 -27.53 -11.16
CA ALA A 31 11.72 -26.88 -9.87
C ALA A 31 13.17 -27.02 -9.42
N GLY A 32 13.78 -28.20 -9.61
CA GLY A 32 15.18 -28.45 -9.30
C GLY A 32 16.14 -27.61 -10.14
N THR A 33 15.90 -27.54 -11.45
CA THR A 33 16.70 -26.73 -12.38
C THR A 33 16.67 -25.25 -11.99
N VAL A 34 15.47 -24.69 -11.83
CA VAL A 34 15.29 -23.27 -11.46
C VAL A 34 15.92 -22.98 -10.11
N ARG A 35 15.78 -23.89 -9.13
CA ARG A 35 16.42 -23.73 -7.82
C ARG A 35 17.95 -23.63 -7.94
N VAL A 36 18.58 -24.54 -8.70
CA VAL A 36 20.04 -24.52 -8.91
C VAL A 36 20.47 -23.23 -9.61
N GLU A 37 19.72 -22.75 -10.59
CA GLU A 37 20.01 -21.49 -11.27
C GLU A 37 19.90 -20.28 -10.33
N ILE A 38 18.88 -20.23 -9.48
CA ILE A 38 18.72 -19.17 -8.46
C ILE A 38 19.87 -19.21 -7.46
N GLU A 39 20.21 -20.39 -6.93
CA GLU A 39 21.32 -20.56 -5.99
C GLU A 39 22.66 -20.11 -6.63
N ALA A 40 22.89 -20.42 -7.91
CA ALA A 40 24.06 -19.96 -8.64
C ALA A 40 24.11 -18.43 -8.80
N LEU A 41 22.99 -17.79 -9.15
CA LEU A 41 22.91 -16.32 -9.27
C LEU A 41 23.13 -15.61 -7.92
N LEU A 42 22.63 -16.18 -6.83
CA LEU A 42 22.83 -15.65 -5.48
C LEU A 42 24.26 -15.88 -4.94
N SER A 43 25.02 -16.80 -5.55
CA SER A 43 26.41 -17.08 -5.19
C SER A 43 27.42 -16.12 -5.86
N LEU A 44 26.96 -15.14 -6.64
CA LEU A 44 27.83 -14.13 -7.24
C LEU A 44 28.49 -13.27 -6.15
N GLY A 45 29.82 -13.26 -6.12
CA GLY A 45 30.60 -12.52 -5.10
C GLY A 45 31.99 -12.10 -5.54
N LEU A 46 32.23 -12.03 -6.86
CA LEU A 46 33.54 -11.68 -7.41
C LEU A 46 34.01 -10.29 -6.94
N ALA A 47 35.31 -10.17 -6.71
CA ALA A 47 35.95 -8.90 -6.39
C ALA A 47 35.65 -7.85 -7.46
N ASN A 48 35.50 -6.59 -7.05
CA ASN A 48 35.16 -5.44 -7.91
C ASN A 48 33.77 -5.51 -8.57
N THR A 49 32.87 -6.34 -8.07
CA THR A 49 31.43 -6.27 -8.39
C THR A 49 30.66 -5.65 -7.23
N PRO A 50 29.45 -5.11 -7.45
CA PRO A 50 28.58 -4.65 -6.36
C PRO A 50 28.28 -5.72 -5.30
N MET A 51 28.44 -7.00 -5.64
CA MET A 51 28.20 -8.17 -4.79
C MET A 51 29.46 -8.67 -4.07
N ALA A 52 30.61 -8.00 -4.21
CA ALA A 52 31.86 -8.43 -3.59
C ALA A 52 31.71 -8.53 -2.07
N GLY A 53 31.93 -9.74 -1.53
CA GLY A 53 31.84 -10.01 -0.09
C GLY A 53 30.41 -10.08 0.47
N ALA A 54 29.37 -10.14 -0.38
CA ALA A 54 27.98 -10.23 0.09
C ALA A 54 27.65 -11.53 0.87
N ASP A 55 28.44 -12.60 0.68
CA ASP A 55 28.31 -13.92 1.32
C ASP A 55 26.86 -14.38 1.51
N ILE A 56 26.08 -14.35 0.43
CA ILE A 56 24.65 -14.68 0.46
C ILE A 56 24.50 -16.19 0.57
N ARG A 57 23.93 -16.64 1.68
CA ARG A 57 23.61 -18.05 1.91
C ARG A 57 22.16 -18.32 1.58
N VAL A 58 21.89 -19.46 0.95
CA VAL A 58 20.55 -19.91 0.59
C VAL A 58 20.22 -21.20 1.32
N ALA A 59 19.11 -21.22 2.04
CA ALA A 59 18.58 -22.38 2.72
C ALA A 59 17.31 -22.88 2.02
N SER A 60 17.23 -24.19 1.80
CA SER A 60 16.10 -24.83 1.13
C SER A 60 15.92 -26.25 1.69
N GLY A 61 14.69 -26.75 1.66
CA GLY A 61 14.38 -28.02 2.32
C GLY A 61 12.89 -28.33 2.37
N ASN A 62 12.52 -29.30 3.20
CA ASN A 62 11.16 -29.78 3.40
C ASN A 62 10.34 -28.86 4.32
N PHE A 63 10.35 -27.55 4.05
CA PHE A 63 9.63 -26.56 4.86
C PHE A 63 8.12 -26.53 4.57
N VAL A 64 7.67 -27.14 3.48
CA VAL A 64 6.26 -27.15 3.06
C VAL A 64 5.69 -28.54 3.21
N THR A 65 4.75 -28.71 4.13
CA THR A 65 3.92 -29.92 4.23
C THR A 65 2.67 -29.73 3.37
N ALA A 66 2.41 -30.66 2.47
CA ALA A 66 1.28 -30.63 1.55
C ALA A 66 0.24 -31.70 1.87
N GLN A 67 -0.95 -31.49 1.32
CA GLN A 67 -2.03 -32.47 1.24
C GLN A 67 -2.64 -32.48 -0.17
N PRO A 68 -3.22 -33.59 -0.63
CA PRO A 68 -3.87 -33.64 -1.93
C PRO A 68 -5.09 -32.71 -1.96
N LEU A 69 -5.32 -32.05 -3.10
CA LEU A 69 -6.61 -31.40 -3.36
C LEU A 69 -7.73 -32.41 -3.58
N GLY A 70 -7.37 -33.65 -3.91
CA GLY A 70 -8.29 -34.78 -4.10
C GLY A 70 -9.13 -34.64 -5.36
N VAL A 71 -10.37 -35.14 -5.28
CA VAL A 71 -11.32 -35.13 -6.39
C VAL A 71 -12.17 -33.87 -6.34
N ARG A 72 -12.18 -33.07 -7.43
CA ARG A 72 -13.06 -31.91 -7.59
C ARG A 72 -13.90 -32.06 -8.86
N ASP A 73 -15.20 -31.82 -8.73
CA ASP A 73 -16.19 -31.96 -9.82
C ASP A 73 -16.06 -33.29 -10.58
N GLY A 74 -15.80 -34.37 -9.84
CA GLY A 74 -15.64 -35.73 -10.39
C GLY A 74 -14.30 -36.00 -11.07
N VAL A 75 -13.35 -35.07 -11.06
CA VAL A 75 -12.00 -35.28 -11.60
C VAL A 75 -10.97 -35.38 -10.47
N ASP A 76 -10.23 -36.48 -10.45
CA ASP A 76 -9.09 -36.66 -9.55
C ASP A 76 -7.91 -35.79 -10.01
N LEU A 77 -7.40 -34.96 -9.10
CA LEU A 77 -6.28 -34.04 -9.37
C LEU A 77 -4.92 -34.69 -9.07
N LEU A 78 -4.90 -35.92 -8.57
CA LEU A 78 -3.70 -36.75 -8.36
C LEU A 78 -2.65 -36.03 -7.49
N HIS A 79 -1.47 -35.73 -8.03
CA HIS A 79 -0.39 -35.07 -7.30
C HIS A 79 -0.55 -33.55 -7.21
N THR A 80 -1.67 -32.98 -7.63
CA THR A 80 -1.95 -31.57 -7.36
C THR A 80 -2.44 -31.42 -5.92
N GLY A 81 -1.70 -30.64 -5.14
CA GLY A 81 -1.97 -30.44 -3.72
C GLY A 81 -2.17 -28.99 -3.34
N GLU A 82 -2.42 -28.80 -2.06
CA GLU A 82 -2.45 -27.51 -1.38
C GLU A 82 -1.55 -27.57 -0.13
N VAL A 83 -1.13 -26.40 0.35
CA VAL A 83 -0.31 -26.31 1.56
C VAL A 83 -1.16 -26.70 2.77
N ARG A 84 -0.68 -27.70 3.52
CA ARG A 84 -1.27 -28.09 4.81
C ARG A 84 -0.64 -27.32 5.97
N LYS A 85 0.68 -27.10 5.90
CA LYS A 85 1.45 -26.46 6.96
C LYS A 85 2.79 -25.94 6.45
N ILE A 86 3.18 -24.77 6.95
CA ILE A 86 4.53 -24.23 6.78
C ILE A 86 5.36 -24.51 8.05
N ALA A 87 6.61 -24.93 7.87
CA ALA A 87 7.55 -25.13 8.98
C ALA A 87 8.11 -23.80 9.49
N ALA A 88 7.24 -22.86 9.87
CA ALA A 88 7.57 -21.47 10.13
C ALA A 88 8.68 -21.28 11.19
N ALA A 89 8.71 -22.11 12.23
CA ALA A 89 9.77 -22.06 13.23
C ALA A 89 11.16 -22.45 12.67
N ALA A 90 11.21 -23.41 11.74
CA ALA A 90 12.47 -23.80 11.10
C ALA A 90 12.93 -22.75 10.09
N ILE A 91 11.99 -22.15 9.35
CA ILE A 91 12.27 -21.02 8.45
C ILE A 91 12.81 -19.83 9.24
N ARG A 92 12.15 -19.44 10.34
CA ARG A 92 12.62 -18.32 11.20
C ARG A 92 14.06 -18.51 11.68
N ARG A 93 14.44 -19.72 12.11
CA ARG A 93 15.83 -20.02 12.51
C ARG A 93 16.85 -19.79 11.38
N ARG A 94 16.46 -19.97 10.11
CA ARG A 94 17.32 -19.68 8.95
C ARG A 94 17.40 -18.19 8.67
N LEU A 95 16.25 -17.50 8.73
CA LEU A 95 16.19 -16.04 8.59
C LEU A 95 16.99 -15.33 9.70
N ASP A 96 16.93 -15.82 10.94
CA ASP A 96 17.73 -15.31 12.09
C ASP A 96 19.24 -15.48 11.87
N GLN A 97 19.65 -16.41 11.00
CA GLN A 97 21.03 -16.61 10.56
C GLN A 97 21.37 -15.80 9.31
N HIS A 98 20.49 -14.88 8.88
CA HIS A 98 20.62 -14.11 7.65
C HIS A 98 20.66 -14.95 6.36
N ASP A 99 20.14 -16.18 6.40
CA ASP A 99 19.99 -17.00 5.19
C ASP A 99 18.76 -16.54 4.39
N ILE A 100 18.84 -16.57 3.06
CA ILE A 100 17.68 -16.50 2.17
C ILE A 100 17.02 -17.87 2.16
N VAL A 101 15.72 -17.95 2.50
CA VAL A 101 14.98 -19.22 2.43
C VAL A 101 14.28 -19.35 1.07
N LEU A 102 14.70 -20.34 0.29
CA LEU A 102 14.12 -20.64 -1.02
C LEU A 102 13.12 -21.80 -0.92
N LEU A 103 11.85 -21.49 -1.21
CA LEU A 103 10.75 -22.44 -1.24
C LEU A 103 10.40 -22.79 -2.69
N SER A 104 10.38 -24.08 -3.02
CA SER A 104 9.88 -24.58 -4.30
C SER A 104 8.36 -24.76 -4.26
N PRO A 105 7.66 -24.73 -5.41
CA PRO A 105 6.22 -25.04 -5.51
C PRO A 105 5.95 -26.55 -5.40
N ILE A 106 6.62 -27.21 -4.45
CA ILE A 106 6.55 -28.65 -4.18
C ILE A 106 6.42 -28.80 -2.67
N GLY A 107 5.50 -29.65 -2.23
CA GLY A 107 5.36 -30.02 -0.83
C GLY A 107 5.29 -31.53 -0.64
N TYR A 108 5.45 -31.94 0.61
CA TYR A 108 5.55 -33.35 1.00
C TYR A 108 4.46 -33.72 1.99
N SER A 109 3.88 -34.91 1.88
CA SER A 109 3.05 -35.46 2.94
C SER A 109 3.88 -36.16 4.02
N PRO A 110 3.31 -36.40 5.22
CA PRO A 110 3.93 -37.28 6.22
C PRO A 110 4.14 -38.73 5.75
N THR A 111 3.44 -39.17 4.69
CA THR A 111 3.59 -40.49 4.07
C THR A 111 4.73 -40.54 3.05
N GLY A 112 5.37 -39.41 2.74
CA GLY A 112 6.48 -39.32 1.78
C GLY A 112 6.04 -39.06 0.33
N GLU A 113 4.76 -38.78 0.11
CA GLU A 113 4.25 -38.40 -1.22
C GLU A 113 4.61 -36.95 -1.55
N ILE A 114 4.74 -36.67 -2.84
CA ILE A 114 5.14 -35.37 -3.36
C ILE A 114 3.95 -34.76 -4.10
N PHE A 115 3.67 -33.49 -3.80
CA PHE A 115 2.60 -32.74 -4.44
C PHE A 115 3.14 -31.51 -5.17
N ASN A 116 2.60 -31.27 -6.36
CA ASN A 116 2.72 -30.01 -7.09
C ASN A 116 1.76 -28.98 -6.48
N LEU A 117 2.30 -27.85 -6.05
CA LEU A 117 1.56 -26.76 -5.43
C LEU A 117 1.51 -25.54 -6.35
N SER A 118 0.54 -24.65 -6.15
CA SER A 118 0.62 -23.33 -6.78
C SER A 118 1.62 -22.44 -6.03
N LEU A 119 2.34 -21.59 -6.78
CA LEU A 119 3.30 -20.67 -6.17
C LEU A 119 2.59 -19.64 -5.28
N GLU A 120 1.37 -19.25 -5.66
CA GLU A 120 0.59 -18.27 -4.93
C GLU A 120 0.11 -18.81 -3.58
N ASP A 121 -0.29 -20.08 -3.50
CA ASP A 121 -0.66 -20.72 -2.23
C ASP A 121 0.54 -20.85 -1.30
N VAL A 122 1.68 -21.36 -1.81
CA VAL A 122 2.92 -21.46 -1.02
C VAL A 122 3.36 -20.08 -0.49
N ALA A 123 3.37 -19.06 -1.34
CA ALA A 123 3.76 -17.71 -0.94
C ALA A 123 2.80 -17.10 0.09
N THR A 124 1.49 -17.27 -0.12
CA THR A 124 0.45 -16.73 0.78
C THR A 124 0.53 -17.39 2.16
N GLN A 125 0.54 -18.72 2.21
CA GLN A 125 0.60 -19.45 3.48
C GLN A 125 1.91 -19.20 4.22
N ALA A 126 3.04 -19.14 3.50
CA ALA A 126 4.32 -18.81 4.10
C ALA A 126 4.30 -17.39 4.70
N ALA A 127 3.80 -16.39 3.97
CA ALA A 127 3.72 -15.02 4.47
C ALA A 127 2.82 -14.90 5.71
N VAL A 128 1.68 -15.60 5.72
CA VAL A 128 0.75 -15.61 6.87
C VAL A 128 1.38 -16.32 8.08
N GLU A 129 1.90 -17.54 7.93
CA GLU A 129 2.49 -18.30 9.05
C GLU A 129 3.78 -17.69 9.61
N LEU A 130 4.51 -16.94 8.77
CA LEU A 130 5.69 -16.18 9.20
C LEU A 130 5.33 -14.83 9.82
N ALA A 131 4.07 -14.40 9.72
CA ALA A 131 3.62 -13.04 10.06
C ALA A 131 4.48 -11.98 9.35
N ALA A 132 4.70 -12.17 8.05
CA ALA A 132 5.55 -11.29 7.25
C ALA A 132 4.97 -9.87 7.19
N ASP A 133 5.83 -8.85 7.27
CA ASP A 133 5.41 -7.46 7.09
C ASP A 133 4.95 -7.18 5.65
N LYS A 134 5.58 -7.84 4.67
CA LYS A 134 5.30 -7.66 3.23
C LYS A 134 5.26 -9.00 2.50
N LEU A 135 4.29 -9.17 1.60
CA LEU A 135 4.26 -10.21 0.56
C LEU A 135 4.39 -9.54 -0.82
N ILE A 136 5.19 -10.09 -1.73
CA ILE A 136 5.43 -9.49 -3.04
C ILE A 136 5.23 -10.54 -4.14
N PHE A 137 4.34 -10.26 -5.08
CA PHE A 137 4.11 -11.05 -6.28
C PHE A 137 4.80 -10.39 -7.48
N LEU A 138 5.65 -11.17 -8.16
CA LEU A 138 6.30 -10.78 -9.42
C LEU A 138 5.47 -11.30 -10.59
N MET A 139 4.76 -10.41 -11.27
CA MET A 139 3.78 -10.69 -12.32
C MET A 139 4.31 -10.33 -13.71
N ASN A 140 3.59 -10.73 -14.76
CA ASN A 140 3.83 -10.22 -16.12
C ASN A 140 3.07 -8.91 -16.37
N THR A 141 1.94 -8.71 -15.69
CA THR A 141 1.17 -7.46 -15.72
C THR A 141 1.80 -6.39 -14.81
N GLU A 142 1.73 -5.11 -15.21
CA GLU A 142 2.24 -3.96 -14.44
C GLU A 142 1.67 -3.84 -13.02
N GLY A 143 0.41 -4.21 -12.84
CA GLY A 143 -0.32 -4.15 -11.57
C GLY A 143 -1.77 -4.56 -11.80
N VAL A 144 -2.64 -4.28 -10.84
CA VAL A 144 -4.09 -4.47 -10.99
C VAL A 144 -4.63 -3.38 -11.93
N PRO A 145 -5.19 -3.73 -13.11
CA PRO A 145 -5.67 -2.73 -14.06
C PRO A 145 -6.81 -1.88 -13.50
N ASP A 146 -6.76 -0.58 -13.78
CA ASP A 146 -7.85 0.38 -13.54
C ASP A 146 -8.44 0.84 -14.90
N LYS A 147 -9.18 1.94 -14.92
CA LYS A 147 -9.81 2.54 -16.10
C LYS A 147 -8.77 2.88 -17.18
N GLY A 148 -9.01 2.37 -18.39
CA GLY A 148 -8.16 2.66 -19.55
C GLY A 148 -6.87 1.84 -19.54
N ARG A 149 -5.72 2.52 -19.47
CA ARG A 149 -4.37 1.91 -19.48
C ARG A 149 -3.60 2.12 -18.17
N THR A 150 -4.27 2.58 -17.11
CA THR A 150 -3.67 2.80 -15.79
C THR A 150 -3.81 1.57 -14.90
N ILE A 151 -3.10 1.58 -13.78
CA ILE A 151 -3.23 0.59 -12.70
C ILE A 151 -3.75 1.27 -11.44
N HIS A 152 -4.31 0.48 -10.53
CA HIS A 152 -4.51 0.92 -9.16
C HIS A 152 -3.17 0.92 -8.43
N ASN A 153 -2.64 2.08 -8.03
CA ASN A 153 -1.38 2.14 -7.26
C ASN A 153 -1.55 1.56 -5.84
N ALA A 154 -2.74 1.76 -5.25
CA ALA A 154 -3.10 1.21 -3.96
C ALA A 154 -4.55 0.75 -3.93
N LEU A 155 -4.81 -0.31 -3.19
CA LEU A 155 -6.14 -0.85 -2.91
C LEU A 155 -6.21 -1.27 -1.45
N THR A 156 -7.32 -0.96 -0.79
CA THR A 156 -7.71 -1.67 0.42
C THR A 156 -8.17 -3.09 0.06
N VAL A 157 -8.16 -4.00 1.03
CA VAL A 157 -8.73 -5.36 0.87
C VAL A 157 -10.17 -5.30 0.34
N ASN A 158 -10.98 -4.35 0.81
CA ASN A 158 -12.36 -4.20 0.36
C ASN A 158 -12.44 -3.73 -1.10
N GLU A 159 -11.63 -2.76 -1.50
CA GLU A 159 -11.57 -2.30 -2.91
C GLU A 159 -11.05 -3.42 -3.84
N ALA A 160 -10.05 -4.17 -3.40
CA ALA A 160 -9.54 -5.33 -4.14
C ALA A 160 -10.63 -6.40 -4.35
N ARG A 161 -11.45 -6.68 -3.34
CA ARG A 161 -12.63 -7.57 -3.48
C ARG A 161 -13.63 -7.03 -4.50
N GLN A 162 -13.91 -5.74 -4.48
CA GLN A 162 -14.81 -5.12 -5.46
C GLN A 162 -14.25 -5.20 -6.89
N VAL A 163 -12.93 -5.12 -7.08
CA VAL A 163 -12.30 -5.33 -8.39
C VAL A 163 -12.55 -6.76 -8.88
N LEU A 164 -12.37 -7.77 -8.04
CA LEU A 164 -12.63 -9.16 -8.38
C LEU A 164 -14.11 -9.42 -8.70
N GLU A 165 -15.03 -8.88 -7.90
CA GLU A 165 -16.48 -9.03 -8.12
C GLU A 165 -16.90 -8.43 -9.46
N LYS A 166 -16.41 -7.23 -9.79
CA LYS A 166 -16.70 -6.58 -11.07
C LYS A 166 -16.17 -7.37 -12.25
N ALA A 167 -14.98 -7.96 -12.13
CA ALA A 167 -14.38 -8.78 -13.18
C ALA A 167 -15.15 -10.09 -13.42
N GLY A 168 -15.82 -10.62 -12.39
CA GLY A 168 -16.67 -11.82 -12.48
C GLY A 168 -18.07 -11.59 -13.05
N GLN A 169 -18.52 -10.34 -13.22
CA GLN A 169 -19.88 -10.01 -13.63
C GLN A 169 -20.00 -9.57 -15.10
N GLY A 170 -20.85 -10.26 -15.87
CA GLY A 170 -21.38 -9.78 -17.15
C GLY A 170 -20.36 -9.64 -18.29
N LYS A 171 -20.46 -8.54 -19.06
CA LYS A 171 -19.57 -8.20 -20.20
C LYS A 171 -18.31 -7.45 -19.77
N ALA A 172 -17.99 -7.42 -18.47
CA ALA A 172 -16.79 -6.73 -17.99
C ALA A 172 -15.51 -7.35 -18.58
N LYS A 173 -14.48 -6.52 -18.75
CA LYS A 173 -13.17 -7.00 -19.22
C LYS A 173 -12.60 -7.93 -18.13
N LYS A 174 -12.31 -9.17 -18.51
CA LYS A 174 -11.63 -10.12 -17.61
C LYS A 174 -10.29 -9.53 -17.15
N LEU A 175 -9.96 -9.77 -15.89
CA LEU A 175 -8.63 -9.47 -15.37
C LEU A 175 -7.58 -10.30 -16.12
N PRO A 176 -6.35 -9.79 -16.28
CA PRO A 176 -5.21 -10.59 -16.69
C PRO A 176 -5.07 -11.83 -15.80
N GLU A 177 -4.62 -12.93 -16.39
CA GLU A 177 -4.60 -14.24 -15.73
C GLU A 177 -3.75 -14.23 -14.44
N ASP A 178 -2.56 -13.64 -14.48
CA ASP A 178 -1.68 -13.53 -13.32
C ASP A 178 -2.27 -12.66 -12.19
N VAL A 179 -2.98 -11.59 -12.53
CA VAL A 179 -3.75 -10.76 -11.58
C VAL A 179 -4.90 -11.56 -10.97
N ALA A 180 -5.59 -12.38 -11.76
CA ALA A 180 -6.70 -13.21 -11.29
C ALA A 180 -6.25 -14.28 -10.28
N TYR A 181 -5.01 -14.77 -10.35
CA TYR A 181 -4.44 -15.69 -9.35
C TYR A 181 -3.86 -14.95 -8.14
N SER A 182 -3.12 -13.86 -8.35
CA SER A 182 -2.37 -13.18 -7.29
C SER A 182 -3.22 -12.24 -6.42
N LEU A 183 -4.23 -11.57 -6.97
CA LEU A 183 -5.05 -10.62 -6.20
C LEU A 183 -5.89 -11.29 -5.09
N PRO A 184 -6.54 -12.45 -5.31
CA PRO A 184 -7.19 -13.20 -4.22
C PRO A 184 -6.21 -13.64 -3.13
N CYS A 185 -4.98 -14.01 -3.52
CA CYS A 185 -3.92 -14.39 -2.60
C CYS A 185 -3.42 -13.20 -1.77
N ALA A 186 -3.25 -12.02 -2.37
CA ALA A 186 -2.94 -10.77 -1.68
C ALA A 186 -4.04 -10.41 -0.65
N ILE A 187 -5.31 -10.55 -1.02
CA ILE A 187 -6.45 -10.35 -0.11
C ILE A 187 -6.39 -11.33 1.06
N THR A 188 -6.15 -12.61 0.79
CA THR A 188 -6.05 -13.66 1.82
C THR A 188 -4.88 -13.38 2.76
N ALA A 189 -3.70 -13.04 2.22
CA ALA A 189 -2.52 -12.71 3.02
C ALA A 189 -2.79 -11.52 3.95
N CYS A 190 -3.34 -10.43 3.41
CA CYS A 190 -3.64 -9.24 4.20
C CYS A 190 -4.73 -9.48 5.26
N THR A 191 -5.73 -10.30 4.94
CA THR A 191 -6.75 -10.73 5.91
C THR A 191 -6.14 -11.63 6.99
N GLY A 192 -5.13 -12.42 6.64
CA GLY A 192 -4.36 -13.29 7.54
C GLY A 192 -3.29 -12.58 8.38
N GLY A 193 -3.17 -11.25 8.29
CA GLY A 193 -2.28 -10.44 9.14
C GLY A 193 -1.03 -9.89 8.46
N VAL A 194 -0.80 -10.19 7.18
CA VAL A 194 0.26 -9.52 6.41
C VAL A 194 -0.10 -8.05 6.22
N LYS A 195 0.81 -7.13 6.54
CA LYS A 195 0.46 -5.68 6.53
C LYS A 195 0.32 -5.13 5.11
N ARG A 196 1.11 -5.65 4.16
CA ARG A 196 1.17 -5.16 2.78
C ARG A 196 1.40 -6.31 1.82
N ALA A 197 0.60 -6.38 0.75
CA ALA A 197 0.86 -7.26 -0.37
C ALA A 197 1.07 -6.42 -1.63
N HIS A 198 2.19 -6.62 -2.32
CA HIS A 198 2.58 -5.87 -3.50
C HIS A 198 2.45 -6.75 -4.74
N LEU A 199 1.83 -6.23 -5.80
CA LEU A 199 1.70 -6.88 -7.10
C LEU A 199 2.46 -6.04 -8.13
N ILE A 200 3.64 -6.50 -8.54
CA ILE A 200 4.57 -5.72 -9.39
C ILE A 200 4.97 -6.50 -10.64
N SER A 201 5.22 -5.79 -11.74
CA SER A 201 5.74 -6.40 -12.97
C SER A 201 7.21 -6.78 -12.83
N ARG A 202 7.54 -8.01 -13.26
CA ARG A 202 8.90 -8.53 -13.33
C ARG A 202 9.67 -8.07 -14.57
N HIS A 203 9.00 -7.43 -15.53
CA HIS A 203 9.60 -6.96 -16.78
C HIS A 203 10.25 -5.58 -16.64
N ARG A 204 9.94 -4.86 -15.56
CA ARG A 204 10.54 -3.57 -15.26
C ARG A 204 11.84 -3.78 -14.46
N ASP A 205 12.96 -3.41 -15.08
CA ASP A 205 14.25 -3.47 -14.41
C ASP A 205 14.25 -2.58 -13.15
N GLY A 206 14.77 -3.11 -12.05
CA GLY A 206 14.71 -2.45 -10.73
C GLY A 206 13.30 -2.29 -10.13
N ALA A 207 12.28 -3.03 -10.60
CA ALA A 207 10.91 -2.92 -10.07
C ALA A 207 10.83 -3.13 -8.56
N LEU A 208 11.52 -4.15 -8.03
CA LEU A 208 11.53 -4.45 -6.60
C LEU A 208 12.10 -3.30 -5.77
N LEU A 209 13.20 -2.70 -6.23
CA LEU A 209 13.83 -1.56 -5.56
C LEU A 209 12.93 -0.33 -5.63
N SER A 210 12.34 -0.08 -6.80
CA SER A 210 11.45 1.06 -7.00
C SER A 210 10.20 0.95 -6.13
N GLU A 211 9.61 -0.25 -6.01
CA GLU A 211 8.45 -0.50 -5.16
C GLU A 211 8.76 -0.34 -3.67
N LEU A 212 9.94 -0.78 -3.22
CA LEU A 212 10.28 -0.79 -1.80
C LEU A 212 10.85 0.52 -1.27
N PHE A 213 11.54 1.28 -2.13
CA PHE A 213 12.33 2.44 -1.73
C PHE A 213 11.86 3.76 -2.35
N THR A 214 10.73 3.76 -3.08
CA THR A 214 10.07 4.99 -3.51
C THR A 214 8.67 5.09 -2.92
N ARG A 215 8.18 6.33 -2.75
CA ARG A 215 6.83 6.56 -2.21
C ARG A 215 5.72 6.23 -3.21
N GLU A 216 5.98 6.45 -4.49
CA GLU A 216 4.99 6.20 -5.55
C GLU A 216 4.83 4.71 -5.86
N GLY A 217 5.91 3.94 -5.73
CA GLY A 217 5.94 2.55 -6.17
C GLY A 217 5.82 2.41 -7.69
N VAL A 218 5.73 1.18 -8.16
CA VAL A 218 5.62 0.86 -9.59
C VAL A 218 4.49 -0.14 -9.91
N GLY A 219 3.91 -0.78 -8.90
CA GLY A 219 2.78 -1.70 -9.08
C GLY A 219 1.58 -1.35 -8.21
N THR A 220 0.87 -2.39 -7.77
CA THR A 220 -0.32 -2.25 -6.91
C THR A 220 -0.01 -2.73 -5.49
N LEU A 221 -0.19 -1.83 -4.53
CA LEU A 221 -0.12 -2.13 -3.11
C LEU A 221 -1.52 -2.45 -2.56
N VAL A 222 -1.70 -3.66 -2.02
CA VAL A 222 -2.91 -4.10 -1.30
C VAL A 222 -2.66 -4.02 0.20
N THR A 223 -3.56 -3.35 0.93
CA THR A 223 -3.47 -3.14 2.38
C THR A 223 -4.80 -3.41 3.09
N PRO A 224 -4.80 -3.77 4.39
CA PRO A 224 -6.04 -3.96 5.15
C PRO A 224 -6.90 -2.69 5.27
N ALA A 225 -6.26 -1.52 5.32
CA ALA A 225 -6.89 -0.21 5.54
C ALA A 225 -6.24 0.85 4.63
N PRO A 226 -6.91 2.00 4.39
CA PRO A 226 -6.36 3.06 3.55
C PRO A 226 -4.97 3.52 3.99
N LEU A 227 -4.09 3.82 3.03
CA LEU A 227 -2.74 4.33 3.29
C LEU A 227 -2.76 5.73 3.90
N GLU A 228 -3.74 6.53 3.48
CA GLU A 228 -3.97 7.86 3.97
C GLU A 228 -5.07 7.85 5.03
N THR A 229 -4.75 8.40 6.20
CA THR A 229 -5.72 8.58 7.27
C THR A 229 -5.84 10.06 7.63
N LEU A 230 -7.08 10.54 7.66
CA LEU A 230 -7.40 11.90 8.10
C LEU A 230 -7.96 11.82 9.52
N ARG A 231 -7.27 12.43 10.48
CA ARG A 231 -7.61 12.33 11.90
C ARG A 231 -7.30 13.63 12.67
N PRO A 232 -7.89 13.83 13.86
CA PRO A 232 -7.39 14.83 14.80
C PRO A 232 -5.91 14.59 15.12
N ALA A 233 -5.16 15.68 15.30
CA ALA A 233 -3.77 15.62 15.71
C ALA A 233 -3.65 15.25 17.20
N THR A 234 -2.55 14.60 17.56
CA THR A 234 -2.13 14.33 18.93
C THR A 234 -0.79 14.99 19.21
N ILE A 235 -0.35 14.99 20.48
CA ILE A 235 0.93 15.58 20.89
C ILE A 235 2.11 14.96 20.11
N ASP A 236 2.03 13.67 19.77
CA ASP A 236 3.07 12.98 19.01
C ASP A 236 3.24 13.52 17.58
N ASP A 237 2.21 14.16 17.02
CA ASP A 237 2.24 14.73 15.66
C ASP A 237 2.94 16.10 15.59
N VAL A 238 3.17 16.78 16.72
CA VAL A 238 3.70 18.15 16.76
C VAL A 238 5.02 18.26 16.01
N GLY A 239 5.91 17.26 16.14
CA GLY A 239 7.16 17.23 15.40
C GLY A 239 6.97 17.16 13.88
N GLY A 240 6.02 16.34 13.42
CA GLY A 240 5.68 16.21 12.00
C GLY A 240 5.02 17.47 11.43
N ILE A 241 4.12 18.10 12.20
CA ILE A 241 3.48 19.36 11.84
C ILE A 241 4.53 20.47 11.71
N LEU A 242 5.46 20.61 12.67
CA LEU A 242 6.55 21.59 12.61
C LEU A 242 7.41 21.40 11.37
N GLY A 243 7.84 20.16 11.08
CA GLY A 243 8.63 19.85 9.89
C GLY A 243 7.91 20.23 8.58
N LEU A 244 6.57 20.16 8.56
CA LEU A 244 5.75 20.55 7.43
C LEU A 244 5.60 22.08 7.28
N ILE A 245 5.41 22.81 8.39
CA ILE A 245 5.04 24.24 8.34
C ILE A 245 6.26 25.18 8.37
N GLU A 246 7.36 24.81 9.01
CA GLU A 246 8.55 25.67 9.16
C GLU A 246 9.07 26.25 7.82
N PRO A 247 9.18 25.47 6.73
CA PRO A 247 9.61 26.04 5.44
C PRO A 247 8.65 27.12 4.92
N LEU A 248 7.34 26.91 5.10
CA LEU A 248 6.30 27.83 4.65
C LEU A 248 6.26 29.10 5.50
N GLU A 249 6.59 29.00 6.78
CA GLU A 249 6.74 30.15 7.67
C GLU A 249 7.96 31.00 7.30
N ARG A 250 9.11 30.36 6.99
CA ARG A 250 10.32 31.05 6.52
C ARG A 250 10.09 31.79 5.21
N GLU A 251 9.26 31.25 4.31
CA GLU A 251 8.85 31.89 3.07
C GLU A 251 7.76 32.98 3.25
N GLY A 252 7.27 33.18 4.48
CA GLY A 252 6.21 34.14 4.80
C GLY A 252 4.81 33.73 4.33
N ILE A 253 4.64 32.50 3.87
CA ILE A 253 3.35 31.92 3.43
C ILE A 253 2.47 31.68 4.66
N LEU A 254 3.02 31.02 5.68
CA LEU A 254 2.33 30.78 6.95
C LEU A 254 2.79 31.75 8.04
N VAL A 255 1.92 31.95 9.03
CA VAL A 255 2.27 32.65 10.28
C VAL A 255 3.10 31.72 11.14
N TRP A 256 4.21 32.22 11.70
CA TRP A 256 5.08 31.47 12.61
C TRP A 256 4.34 30.97 13.85
N ARG A 257 4.61 29.73 14.27
CA ARG A 257 4.09 29.12 15.50
C ARG A 257 5.23 28.48 16.30
N SER A 258 5.23 28.69 17.61
CA SER A 258 6.15 27.99 18.49
C SER A 258 5.70 26.55 18.73
N ARG A 259 6.64 25.68 19.13
CA ARG A 259 6.33 24.31 19.54
C ARG A 259 5.33 24.29 20.70
N GLU A 260 5.53 25.14 21.69
CA GLU A 260 4.68 25.23 22.88
C GLU A 260 3.24 25.62 22.51
N LEU A 261 3.09 26.56 21.56
CA LEU A 261 1.77 26.95 21.07
C LEU A 261 1.06 25.77 20.36
N LEU A 262 1.79 25.00 19.55
CA LEU A 262 1.24 23.83 18.88
C LEU A 262 0.85 22.75 19.89
N GLU A 263 1.66 22.49 20.91
CA GLU A 263 1.35 21.53 21.98
C GLU A 263 0.09 21.95 22.76
N MET A 264 -0.07 23.25 23.03
CA MET A 264 -1.26 23.78 23.72
C MET A 264 -2.54 23.74 22.90
N GLU A 265 -2.44 23.89 21.57
CA GLU A 265 -3.60 24.00 20.66
C GLU A 265 -3.77 22.78 19.75
N ILE A 266 -3.10 21.67 20.05
CA ILE A 266 -3.03 20.49 19.17
C ILE A 266 -4.41 19.89 18.86
N ASP A 267 -5.35 20.03 19.78
CA ASP A 267 -6.74 19.61 19.65
C ASP A 267 -7.50 20.32 18.53
N ARG A 268 -7.02 21.48 18.10
CA ARG A 268 -7.56 22.24 16.96
C ARG A 268 -7.05 21.74 15.61
N PHE A 269 -6.02 20.91 15.59
CA PHE A 269 -5.39 20.44 14.36
C PHE A 269 -6.01 19.14 13.84
N LEU A 270 -6.06 19.08 12.52
CA LEU A 270 -6.26 17.89 11.70
C LEU A 270 -4.93 17.57 11.04
N VAL A 271 -4.59 16.29 11.02
CA VAL A 271 -3.47 15.78 10.24
C VAL A 271 -3.96 14.76 9.23
N LEU A 272 -3.39 14.85 8.05
CA LEU A 272 -3.45 13.78 7.06
C LEU A 272 -2.13 13.02 7.15
N GLU A 273 -2.19 11.79 7.64
CA GLU A 273 -1.06 10.90 7.76
C GLU A 273 -1.04 9.95 6.55
N SER A 274 0.13 9.79 5.93
CA SER A 274 0.37 8.82 4.86
C SER A 274 1.60 8.00 5.24
N ASP A 275 1.41 6.70 5.47
CA ASP A 275 2.46 5.76 5.86
C ASP A 275 3.34 6.22 7.04
N GLY A 276 2.72 6.66 8.15
CA GLY A 276 3.43 7.13 9.34
C GLY A 276 4.03 8.54 9.22
N VAL A 277 3.86 9.22 8.09
CA VAL A 277 4.37 10.57 7.85
C VAL A 277 3.21 11.56 7.76
N ILE A 278 3.36 12.72 8.41
CA ILE A 278 2.39 13.83 8.28
C ILE A 278 2.50 14.43 6.87
N ALA A 279 1.58 14.06 5.99
CA ALA A 279 1.51 14.52 4.61
C ALA A 279 0.82 15.89 4.48
N GLY A 280 -0.04 16.24 5.44
CA GLY A 280 -0.69 17.54 5.49
C GLY A 280 -1.26 17.85 6.86
N CYS A 281 -1.51 19.13 7.13
CA CYS A 281 -2.19 19.59 8.33
C CYS A 281 -3.14 20.75 8.04
N ALA A 282 -4.10 20.95 8.93
CA ALA A 282 -4.96 22.13 8.97
C ALA A 282 -5.42 22.36 10.41
N ALA A 283 -5.65 23.62 10.79
CA ALA A 283 -6.19 23.98 12.10
C ALA A 283 -7.54 24.68 11.95
N LEU A 284 -8.47 24.40 12.86
CA LEU A 284 -9.78 25.04 12.90
C LEU A 284 -9.94 25.82 14.21
N TYR A 285 -9.97 27.15 14.12
CA TYR A 285 -10.12 28.02 15.30
C TYR A 285 -11.58 28.50 15.42
N PRO A 286 -12.27 28.17 16.52
CA PRO A 286 -13.68 28.51 16.68
C PRO A 286 -13.90 29.96 17.10
N PHE A 287 -14.95 30.59 16.57
CA PHE A 287 -15.49 31.89 17.00
C PHE A 287 -17.00 31.74 17.26
N PRO A 288 -17.39 31.22 18.45
CA PRO A 288 -18.76 30.84 18.74
C PRO A 288 -19.76 31.99 18.71
N GLU A 289 -19.36 33.19 19.14
CA GLU A 289 -20.23 34.37 19.21
C GLU A 289 -20.71 34.80 17.82
N GLU A 290 -19.83 34.75 16.82
CA GLU A 290 -20.15 35.09 15.43
C GLU A 290 -20.60 33.88 14.60
N HIS A 291 -20.78 32.70 15.21
CA HIS A 291 -21.06 31.44 14.53
C HIS A 291 -20.11 31.17 13.36
N ALA A 292 -18.82 31.45 13.54
CA ALA A 292 -17.79 31.33 12.51
C ALA A 292 -16.61 30.49 12.99
N ALA A 293 -15.79 30.01 12.05
CA ALA A 293 -14.49 29.46 12.38
C ALA A 293 -13.43 29.85 11.34
N GLU A 294 -12.18 29.96 11.78
CA GLU A 294 -11.03 30.18 10.90
C GLU A 294 -10.44 28.84 10.50
N LEU A 295 -10.30 28.60 9.21
CA LEU A 295 -9.40 27.58 8.70
C LEU A 295 -8.00 28.19 8.58
N ALA A 296 -7.10 27.75 9.44
CA ALA A 296 -5.72 28.22 9.51
C ALA A 296 -4.74 27.07 9.25
N CYS A 297 -3.49 27.41 8.98
CA CYS A 297 -2.38 26.45 8.91
C CYS A 297 -2.62 25.26 7.94
N LEU A 298 -3.40 25.49 6.87
CA LEU A 298 -3.58 24.50 5.81
C LEU A 298 -2.27 24.35 5.04
N ALA A 299 -1.65 23.18 5.17
CA ALA A 299 -0.39 22.85 4.50
C ALA A 299 -0.42 21.41 4.00
N VAL A 300 0.18 21.19 2.84
CA VAL A 300 0.43 19.86 2.28
C VAL A 300 1.89 19.81 1.88
N SER A 301 2.57 18.74 2.30
CA SER A 301 3.97 18.49 1.98
C SER A 301 4.16 18.48 0.46
N THR A 302 5.27 19.05 -0.01
CA THR A 302 5.61 19.15 -1.44
C THR A 302 5.52 17.81 -2.14
N ASP A 303 5.92 16.75 -1.46
CA ASP A 303 5.98 15.38 -1.97
C ASP A 303 4.58 14.76 -2.18
N PHE A 304 3.53 15.40 -1.66
CA PHE A 304 2.15 14.90 -1.70
C PHE A 304 1.20 15.88 -2.40
N ARG A 305 1.71 16.97 -2.98
CA ARG A 305 0.89 17.93 -3.73
C ARG A 305 0.32 17.27 -5.00
N GLY A 306 -0.84 17.76 -5.44
CA GLY A 306 -1.55 17.20 -6.61
C GLY A 306 -2.37 15.93 -6.33
N ARG A 307 -2.29 15.36 -5.12
CA ARG A 307 -3.07 14.16 -4.71
C ARG A 307 -4.45 14.47 -4.12
N GLY A 308 -4.90 15.73 -4.16
CA GLY A 308 -6.18 16.16 -3.56
C GLY A 308 -6.18 16.26 -2.03
N PHE A 309 -5.02 16.17 -1.37
CA PHE A 309 -4.91 16.18 0.10
C PHE A 309 -5.36 17.50 0.73
N GLY A 310 -5.14 18.63 0.05
CA GLY A 310 -5.67 19.92 0.49
C GLY A 310 -7.20 19.96 0.47
N ASP A 311 -7.81 19.34 -0.54
CA ASP A 311 -9.27 19.21 -0.65
C ASP A 311 -9.84 18.35 0.49
N LEU A 312 -9.17 17.24 0.82
CA LEU A 312 -9.58 16.38 1.94
C LEU A 312 -9.53 17.11 3.29
N LEU A 313 -8.45 17.84 3.56
CA LEU A 313 -8.30 18.63 4.79
C LEU A 313 -9.36 19.73 4.90
N LEU A 314 -9.61 20.44 3.79
CA LEU A 314 -10.66 21.47 3.74
C LEU A 314 -12.05 20.87 3.95
N ALA A 315 -12.39 19.79 3.26
CA ALA A 315 -13.70 19.15 3.36
C ALA A 315 -14.00 18.65 4.79
N GLU A 316 -13.01 18.09 5.48
CA GLU A 316 -13.18 17.65 6.86
C GLU A 316 -13.26 18.85 7.83
N ALA A 317 -12.53 19.93 7.59
CA ALA A 317 -12.67 21.16 8.35
C ALA A 317 -14.07 21.78 8.20
N GLU A 318 -14.62 21.82 6.98
CA GLU A 318 -15.99 22.25 6.69
C GLU A 318 -17.02 21.39 7.41
N LYS A 319 -16.86 20.06 7.34
CA LYS A 319 -17.73 19.10 8.02
C LYS A 319 -17.68 19.27 9.54
N LYS A 320 -16.49 19.44 10.13
CA LYS A 320 -16.33 19.74 11.56
C LYS A 320 -17.01 21.06 11.92
N GLY A 321 -16.84 22.10 11.11
CA GLY A 321 -17.46 23.40 11.32
C GLY A 321 -19.00 23.33 11.32
N LYS A 322 -19.58 22.63 10.33
CA LYS A 322 -21.03 22.40 10.26
C LYS A 322 -21.54 21.65 11.49
N LYS A 323 -20.83 20.61 11.91
CA LYS A 323 -21.19 19.81 13.09
C LYS A 323 -21.13 20.63 14.39
N ALA A 324 -20.22 21.59 14.48
CA ALA A 324 -20.11 22.52 15.60
C ALA A 324 -21.12 23.68 15.55
N GLY A 325 -21.96 23.76 14.51
CA GLY A 325 -22.98 24.80 14.36
C GLY A 325 -22.47 26.14 13.81
N PHE A 326 -21.26 26.17 13.24
CA PHE A 326 -20.77 27.36 12.55
C PHE A 326 -21.48 27.51 11.19
N LYS A 327 -21.80 28.75 10.85
CA LYS A 327 -22.48 29.15 9.60
C LYS A 327 -21.50 29.61 8.52
N SER A 328 -20.26 29.92 8.90
CA SER A 328 -19.24 30.32 7.93
C SER A 328 -17.84 29.90 8.35
N LEU A 329 -17.00 29.68 7.35
CA LEU A 329 -15.54 29.61 7.49
C LEU A 329 -14.91 30.83 6.88
N PHE A 330 -13.82 31.30 7.47
CA PHE A 330 -12.95 32.28 6.86
C PHE A 330 -11.50 31.82 6.83
N VAL A 331 -10.74 32.35 5.87
CA VAL A 331 -9.31 32.08 5.70
C VAL A 331 -8.57 33.39 5.48
N LEU A 332 -7.34 33.46 5.97
CA LEU A 332 -6.42 34.56 5.70
C LEU A 332 -5.25 34.03 4.88
N THR A 333 -5.08 34.50 3.65
CA THR A 333 -4.06 33.98 2.73
C THR A 333 -3.25 35.10 2.08
N THR A 334 -1.96 34.84 1.83
CA THR A 334 -1.07 35.75 1.11
C THR A 334 -0.75 35.28 -0.31
N ARG A 335 -0.94 33.99 -0.61
CA ARG A 335 -0.55 33.39 -1.91
C ARG A 335 -1.57 32.42 -2.52
N SER A 336 -2.53 31.90 -1.74
CA SER A 336 -3.40 30.78 -2.16
C SER A 336 -4.84 31.20 -2.42
N GLU A 337 -5.08 32.44 -2.82
CA GLU A 337 -6.42 33.01 -3.02
C GLU A 337 -7.25 32.20 -4.02
N HIS A 338 -6.77 32.05 -5.25
CA HIS A 338 -7.51 31.36 -6.31
C HIS A 338 -7.87 29.92 -5.96
N TRP A 339 -7.00 29.22 -5.21
CA TRP A 339 -7.28 27.87 -4.76
C TRP A 339 -8.53 27.80 -3.87
N PHE A 340 -8.70 28.79 -2.98
CA PHE A 340 -9.90 28.90 -2.14
C PHE A 340 -11.13 29.40 -2.92
N GLU A 341 -10.94 30.34 -3.86
CA GLU A 341 -12.03 30.84 -4.72
C GLU A 341 -12.67 29.73 -5.55
N GLU A 342 -11.85 28.87 -6.17
CA GLU A 342 -12.30 27.67 -6.90
C GLU A 342 -13.11 26.70 -6.01
N ARG A 343 -12.98 26.82 -4.69
CA ARG A 343 -13.64 25.97 -3.68
C ARG A 343 -14.80 26.69 -2.99
N GLY A 344 -15.23 27.83 -3.54
CA GLY A 344 -16.42 28.55 -3.10
C GLY A 344 -16.19 29.54 -1.96
N PHE A 345 -14.94 29.90 -1.67
CA PHE A 345 -14.67 31.08 -0.85
C PHE A 345 -14.83 32.34 -1.71
N VAL A 346 -15.35 33.41 -1.11
CA VAL A 346 -15.50 34.72 -1.75
C VAL A 346 -14.66 35.75 -1.03
N ASP A 347 -14.16 36.74 -1.77
CA ASP A 347 -13.42 37.86 -1.21
C ASP A 347 -14.25 38.62 -0.17
N SER A 348 -13.61 38.99 0.92
CA SER A 348 -14.22 39.67 2.05
C SER A 348 -13.25 40.70 2.65
N SER A 349 -13.79 41.55 3.50
CA SER A 349 -13.03 42.61 4.15
C SER A 349 -12.56 42.17 5.55
N PRO A 350 -11.39 42.61 6.03
CA PRO A 350 -11.03 42.49 7.44
C PRO A 350 -12.11 43.00 8.41
N ALA A 351 -12.95 43.95 7.99
CA ALA A 351 -14.08 44.44 8.78
C ALA A 351 -15.18 43.40 9.06
N HIS A 352 -15.22 42.29 8.30
CA HIS A 352 -16.17 41.20 8.48
C HIS A 352 -15.61 40.03 9.31
N LEU A 353 -14.36 40.10 9.76
CA LEU A 353 -13.79 39.08 10.64
C LEU A 353 -14.47 39.12 12.03
N PRO A 354 -14.45 38.03 12.81
CA PRO A 354 -14.82 38.07 14.22
C PRO A 354 -14.04 39.14 15.00
N LYS A 355 -14.67 39.78 16.00
CA LYS A 355 -14.08 40.95 16.69
C LYS A 355 -12.72 40.64 17.31
N GLY A 356 -12.59 39.47 17.94
CA GLY A 356 -11.33 38.99 18.50
C GLY A 356 -10.22 38.82 17.45
N LYS A 357 -10.58 38.43 16.22
CA LYS A 357 -9.63 38.26 15.12
C LYS A 357 -9.27 39.60 14.45
N GLN A 358 -10.21 40.54 14.36
CA GLN A 358 -9.94 41.89 13.84
C GLN A 358 -8.82 42.57 14.63
N ALA A 359 -8.87 42.48 15.96
CA ALA A 359 -7.86 43.08 16.84
C ALA A 359 -6.44 42.50 16.65
N LEU A 360 -6.36 41.25 16.20
CA LEU A 360 -5.10 40.52 15.98
C LEU A 360 -4.68 40.48 14.50
N TYR A 361 -5.41 41.18 13.61
CA TYR A 361 -5.10 41.18 12.19
C TYR A 361 -3.77 41.88 11.92
N ASN A 362 -2.83 41.16 11.31
CA ASN A 362 -1.52 41.69 10.99
C ASN A 362 -1.55 42.47 9.66
N TYR A 363 -1.73 43.78 9.74
CA TYR A 363 -1.75 44.69 8.59
C TYR A 363 -0.44 44.73 7.79
N MET A 364 0.69 44.31 8.37
CA MET A 364 1.96 44.21 7.63
C MET A 364 1.99 43.01 6.68
N ARG A 365 1.26 41.93 6.98
CA ARG A 365 1.13 40.76 6.08
C ARG A 365 0.17 41.01 4.92
N LYS A 366 -0.74 41.99 5.04
CA LYS A 366 -1.78 42.32 4.04
C LYS A 366 -2.48 41.08 3.46
N SER A 367 -2.79 40.11 4.32
CA SER A 367 -3.43 38.87 3.90
C SER A 367 -4.84 39.13 3.39
N LYS A 368 -5.19 38.58 2.24
CA LYS A 368 -6.57 38.60 1.75
C LYS A 368 -7.46 37.78 2.67
N VAL A 369 -8.66 38.29 2.91
CA VAL A 369 -9.66 37.65 3.77
C VAL A 369 -10.71 37.05 2.86
N LEU A 370 -10.86 35.73 2.89
CA LEU A 370 -11.90 35.06 2.12
C LEU A 370 -12.86 34.37 3.08
N GLN A 371 -14.13 34.29 2.71
CA GLN A 371 -15.18 33.66 3.52
C GLN A 371 -16.01 32.70 2.67
N LYS A 372 -16.46 31.60 3.28
CA LYS A 372 -17.36 30.63 2.68
C LYS A 372 -18.50 30.32 3.66
N SER A 373 -19.73 30.33 3.17
CA SER A 373 -20.87 29.84 3.94
C SER A 373 -20.84 28.31 4.02
N LEU A 374 -21.10 27.78 5.21
CA LEU A 374 -21.09 26.34 5.50
C LEU A 374 -22.44 25.68 5.25
#